data_AF-A0A843T6F7-F1
#
_entry.id   AF-A0A843T6F7-F1
#
_cell.length_a   1.000
_cell.length_b   1.000
_cell.length_c   1.000
_cell.angle_alpha   90.00
_cell.angle_beta   90.00
_cell.angle_gamma   90.00
#
_symmetry.space_group_name_H-M   'P 1'
#
loop_
_entity.id
_entity.type
_entity.pdbx_description
1 polymer ?
#
loop_
_entity_poly.entity_id
_entity_poly.type
_entity_poly.pdbx_seq_one_letter_code
_entity_poly.pdbx_strand_id
1 'polypeptide(L)' 'MIYVPFSGGRPSGAIQEVLTGFIASPEKSEVYGRPVGLAMLRDGSLLVADDAGGKIWRVTSQR' A
#
# COMPACT_ATOMS: atom_id res chain seq x y z
N MET A 1 3.17 -0.41 -3.25
CA MET A 1 1.81 0.15 -3.36
C MET A 1 1.92 1.62 -3.69
N ILE A 2 1.16 2.10 -4.66
CA ILE A 2 1.15 3.50 -5.07
C ILE A 2 -0.22 4.13 -4.85
N TYR A 3 -0.24 5.43 -4.59
CA TYR A 3 -1.42 6.28 -4.55
C TYR A 3 -1.33 7.35 -5.64
N VAL A 4 -2.44 7.61 -6.31
CA VAL A 4 -2.54 8.65 -7.33
C VAL A 4 -3.65 9.61 -6.88
N PRO A 5 -3.37 10.89 -6.64
CA PRO A 5 -4.41 11.85 -6.27
C PRO A 5 -5.31 12.14 -7.47
N PHE A 6 -6.62 12.28 -7.23
CA PHE A 6 -7.61 12.60 -8.25
C PHE A 6 -8.35 13.90 -7.92
N SER A 7 -8.65 14.68 -8.95
CA SER A 7 -9.52 15.87 -8.88
C SER A 7 -10.34 15.96 -10.17
N GLY A 8 -11.66 16.21 -10.03
CA GLY A 8 -12.57 16.26 -11.18
C GLY A 8 -12.59 14.97 -12.02
N GLY A 9 -12.42 13.81 -11.37
CA GLY A 9 -12.39 12.50 -12.04
C GLY A 9 -11.12 12.21 -12.85
N ARG A 10 -10.09 13.05 -12.74
CA ARG A 10 -8.81 12.88 -13.43
C ARG A 10 -7.65 12.84 -12.43
N PRO A 11 -6.55 12.12 -12.73
CA PRO A 11 -5.31 12.24 -11.97
C PRO A 11 -4.88 13.71 -11.87
N SER A 12 -4.53 14.17 -10.69
CA SER A 12 -4.32 15.60 -10.40
C SER A 12 -2.95 15.92 -9.79
N GLY A 13 -2.05 14.94 -9.70
CA GLY A 13 -0.75 15.12 -9.07
C GLY A 13 0.16 13.93 -9.30
N ALA A 14 1.36 14.02 -8.72
CA ALA A 14 2.37 12.98 -8.83
C ALA A 14 1.92 11.67 -8.16
N ILE A 15 2.38 10.55 -8.71
CA ILE A 15 2.25 9.24 -8.09
C ILE A 15 3.05 9.26 -6.77
N GLN A 16 2.46 8.73 -5.71
CA GLN A 16 3.05 8.65 -4.39
C GLN A 16 3.26 7.20 -4.00
N GLU A 17 4.45 6.85 -3.54
CA GLU A 17 4.68 5.58 -2.88
C GLU A 17 4.11 5.65 -1.46
N VAL A 18 3.19 4.74 -1.14
CA VAL A 18 2.52 4.74 0.18
C VAL A 18 2.88 3.54 1.04
N LEU A 19 3.39 2.47 0.41
CA LEU A 19 3.83 1.28 1.10
C LEU A 19 4.78 0.49 0.20
N THR A 20 6.04 0.36 0.62
CA THR A 20 7.14 -0.26 -0.14
C THR A 20 7.94 -1.22 0.75
N GLY A 21 8.99 -1.85 0.23
CA GLY A 21 9.91 -2.69 1.01
C GLY A 21 9.45 -4.12 1.28
N PHE A 22 8.51 -4.66 0.50
CA PHE A 22 7.97 -6.01 0.70
C PHE A 22 8.89 -7.14 0.21
N ILE A 23 9.85 -6.83 -0.65
CA ILE A 23 10.79 -7.81 -1.20
C ILE A 23 12.01 -7.88 -0.27
N ALA A 24 12.29 -9.05 0.30
CA ALA A 24 13.43 -9.27 1.18
C ALA A 24 14.68 -9.65 0.39
N SER A 25 14.53 -10.56 -0.57
CA SER A 25 15.58 -10.99 -1.50
C SER A 25 14.95 -11.37 -2.85
N PRO A 26 15.14 -10.56 -3.91
CA PRO A 26 14.65 -10.90 -5.24
C PRO A 26 15.24 -12.21 -5.77
N GLU A 27 16.53 -12.42 -5.59
CA GLU A 27 17.26 -13.59 -6.09
C GLU A 27 16.82 -14.90 -5.43
N LYS A 28 16.38 -14.86 -4.16
CA LYS A 28 15.84 -16.03 -3.45
C LYS A 28 14.32 -16.12 -3.52
N SER A 29 13.66 -15.17 -4.17
CA SER A 29 12.18 -15.05 -4.16
C SER A 29 11.60 -14.96 -2.73
N GLU A 30 12.32 -14.32 -1.81
CA GLU A 30 11.89 -14.12 -0.42
C GLU A 30 11.20 -12.75 -0.25
N VAL A 31 10.10 -12.74 0.49
CA VAL A 31 9.27 -11.55 0.72
C VAL A 31 8.87 -11.44 2.18
N TYR A 32 8.76 -10.21 2.69
CA TYR A 32 8.17 -9.93 4.00
C TYR A 32 6.63 -9.99 3.97
N GLY A 33 6.05 -9.88 2.78
CA GLY A 33 4.61 -9.94 2.54
C GLY A 33 4.26 -9.94 1.06
N ARG A 34 3.01 -10.25 0.74
CA ARG A 34 2.39 -10.12 -0.59
C ARG A 34 1.02 -9.43 -0.44
N PRO A 35 0.93 -8.12 -0.72
CA PRO A 35 -0.33 -7.40 -0.66
C PRO A 35 -1.36 -7.98 -1.64
N VAL A 36 -2.55 -8.35 -1.14
CA VAL A 36 -3.63 -8.97 -1.94
C VAL A 36 -4.98 -8.28 -1.79
N GLY A 37 -5.18 -7.44 -0.77
CA GLY A 37 -6.45 -6.79 -0.50
C GLY A 37 -6.30 -5.36 0.00
N LEU A 38 -7.28 -4.51 -0.31
CA LEU A 38 -7.30 -3.08 0.04
C LEU A 38 -8.66 -2.68 0.60
N ALA A 39 -8.67 -1.83 1.64
CA ALA A 39 -9.87 -1.16 2.13
C ALA A 39 -9.53 0.23 2.69
N MET A 40 -10.31 1.25 2.34
CA MET A 40 -10.19 2.57 2.98
C MET A 40 -11.09 2.65 4.22
N LEU A 41 -10.55 3.17 5.31
CA LEU A 41 -11.29 3.49 6.52
C LEU A 41 -11.87 4.90 6.45
N ARG A 42 -12.84 5.17 7.32
CA ARG A 42 -13.53 6.48 7.40
C ARG A 42 -12.60 7.63 7.77
N ASP A 43 -11.52 7.35 8.47
CA ASP A 43 -10.48 8.33 8.83
C ASP A 43 -9.49 8.61 7.67
N GLY A 44 -9.72 8.01 6.49
CA GLY A 44 -8.86 8.15 5.32
C GLY A 44 -7.64 7.21 5.33
N SER A 45 -7.46 6.38 6.36
CA SER A 45 -6.37 5.40 6.37
C SER A 45 -6.65 4.20 5.46
N LEU A 46 -5.58 3.62 4.91
CA LEU A 46 -5.65 2.46 4.01
C LEU A 46 -5.25 1.19 4.76
N LEU A 47 -6.13 0.19 4.75
CA LEU A 47 -5.80 -1.18 5.15
C LEU A 47 -5.29 -1.96 3.95
N VAL A 48 -4.20 -2.69 4.17
CA VAL A 48 -3.58 -3.58 3.18
C VAL A 48 -3.47 -4.98 3.77
N ALA A 49 -4.17 -5.95 3.18
CA ALA A 49 -4.08 -7.35 3.57
C ALA A 49 -2.93 -8.04 2.85
N ASP A 50 -2.15 -8.84 3.59
CA ASP A 50 -0.97 -9.56 3.11
C ASP A 50 -1.08 -11.05 3.46
N ASP A 51 -1.00 -11.92 2.44
CA ASP A 51 -1.17 -13.36 2.58
C ASP A 51 0.09 -14.13 3.03
N ALA A 52 1.29 -13.61 2.75
CA ALA A 52 2.54 -14.28 3.08
C ALA A 52 2.94 -14.00 4.53
N GLY A 53 2.75 -12.75 4.96
CA GLY A 53 3.03 -12.33 6.33
C GLY A 53 1.88 -12.64 7.30
N GLY A 54 0.66 -12.88 6.81
CA GLY A 54 -0.54 -13.07 7.62
C GLY A 54 -0.89 -11.81 8.43
N LYS A 55 -0.73 -10.62 7.82
CA LYS A 55 -0.87 -9.32 8.47
C LYS A 55 -1.87 -8.42 7.75
N ILE A 56 -2.46 -7.51 8.51
CA ILE A 56 -3.13 -6.33 7.97
C ILE A 56 -2.28 -5.11 8.34
N TRP A 57 -1.77 -4.41 7.32
CA TRP A 57 -1.01 -3.18 7.49
C TRP A 57 -1.98 -2.00 7.43
N ARG A 58 -1.84 -1.04 8.37
CA ARG A 58 -2.59 0.22 8.33
C ARG A 58 -1.65 1.35 7.93
N VAL A 59 -1.91 1.96 6.79
CA VAL A 59 -1.16 3.11 6.27
C VAL A 59 -1.93 4.39 6.59
N THR A 60 -1.28 5.32 7.28
CA THR A 60 -1.83 6.63 7.65
C THR A 60 -0.90 7.72 7.14
N SER A 61 -1.41 8.92 6.85
CA SER A 61 -0.51 10.06 6.62
C SER A 61 0.20 10.40 7.94
N GLN A 62 1.45 10.82 7.85
CA GLN A 62 2.04 11.56 8.97
C GLN A 62 1.40 12.95 9.00
N ARG A 63 1.13 13.45 10.20
CA ARG A 63 0.52 14.76 10.42
C ARG A 63 1.52 15.87 10.11
#